data_AF-A0A2L2Z7I4-F1
#
_entry.id   AF-A0A2L2Z7I4-F1
#
_cell.length_a   1.000
_cell.length_b   1.000
_cell.length_c   1.000
_cell.angle_alpha   90.00
_cell.angle_beta   90.00
_cell.angle_gamma   90.00
#
_symmetry.space_group_name_H-M   'P 1'
#
loop_
_entity.id
_entity.type
_entity.pdbx_description
1 polymer ?
#
loop_
_entity_poly.entity_id
_entity_poly.type
_entity_poly.pdbx_seq_one_letter_code
_entity_poly.pdbx_strand_id
1 'polypeptide(L)' 'DGNITALHMSVANGQLSVVTELLNRESDIEAKTSDGYSPLHLAAMHTDPKVSTMLLKK' A
#
# COMPACT_ATOMS: atom_id res chain seq x y z
N ASP A 1 -4.78 10.29 -14.65
CA ASP A 1 -4.47 11.38 -13.70
C ASP A 1 -4.83 11.06 -12.25
N GLY A 2 -4.37 9.90 -11.76
CA GLY A 2 -4.33 9.62 -10.32
C GLY A 2 -2.86 9.43 -9.96
N ASN A 3 -2.36 10.07 -8.90
CA ASN A 3 -1.01 9.81 -8.37
C ASN A 3 -0.94 8.43 -7.68
N ILE A 4 -1.39 7.39 -8.39
CA ILE A 4 -1.55 6.03 -7.89
C ILE A 4 -0.27 5.26 -8.20
N THR A 5 0.33 4.71 -7.14
CA THR A 5 1.58 3.93 -7.25
C THR A 5 1.29 2.44 -7.34
N ALA A 6 2.29 1.65 -7.72
CA ALA A 6 2.21 0.20 -7.65
C ALA A 6 1.90 -0.31 -6.23
N LEU A 7 2.37 0.42 -5.20
CA LEU A 7 2.08 0.07 -3.80
C LEU A 7 0.59 0.26 -3.48
N HIS A 8 -0.04 1.35 -3.94
CA HIS A 8 -1.48 1.54 -3.78
C HIS A 8 -2.28 0.39 -4.41
N MET A 9 -1.96 0.01 -5.64
CA MET A 9 -2.69 -1.05 -6.34
C MET A 9 -2.46 -2.43 -5.71
N SER A 10 -1.24 -2.76 -5.33
CA SER A 10 -0.94 -4.04 -4.69
C SER A 10 -1.62 -4.16 -3.32
N VAL A 11 -1.66 -3.08 -2.55
CA VAL A 11 -2.38 -3.01 -1.26
C VAL A 11 -3.88 -3.14 -1.46
N ALA A 12 -4.47 -2.36 -2.38
CA ALA A 12 -5.90 -2.38 -2.68
C ALA A 12 -6.40 -3.72 -3.24
N ASN A 13 -5.50 -4.56 -3.76
CA ASN A 13 -5.80 -5.89 -4.25
C ASN A 13 -5.38 -7.00 -3.27
N GLY A 14 -4.84 -6.67 -2.09
CA GLY A 14 -4.36 -7.64 -1.12
C GLY A 14 -3.20 -8.52 -1.61
N GLN A 15 -2.40 -8.04 -2.57
CA GLN A 15 -1.32 -8.79 -3.20
C GLN A 15 -0.06 -8.80 -2.31
N LEU A 16 -0.09 -9.55 -1.21
CA LEU A 16 0.95 -9.57 -0.18
C LEU A 16 2.38 -9.77 -0.73
N SER A 17 2.57 -10.65 -1.71
CA SER A 17 3.89 -10.87 -2.31
C SER A 17 4.43 -9.63 -3.03
N VAL A 18 3.55 -8.91 -3.72
CA VAL A 18 3.91 -7.66 -4.44
C VAL A 18 4.16 -6.54 -3.43
N VAL A 19 3.32 -6.42 -2.40
CA VAL A 19 3.53 -5.46 -1.31
C VAL A 19 4.90 -5.70 -0.65
N THR A 20 5.25 -6.96 -0.35
CA THR A 20 6.56 -7.31 0.23
C THR A 20 7.71 -6.85 -0.64
N GLU A 21 7.66 -7.16 -1.94
CA GLU A 21 8.73 -6.83 -2.87
C GLU A 21 8.89 -5.31 -3.04
N LEU A 22 7.79 -4.56 -3.09
CA LEU A 22 7.82 -3.10 -3.17
C LEU A 22 8.40 -2.47 -1.91
N LEU A 23 8.02 -2.97 -0.73
CA LEU A 23 8.57 -2.52 0.56
C LEU A 23 10.06 -2.85 0.72
N ASN A 24 10.53 -3.95 0.11
CA ASN A 24 11.95 -4.28 0.08
C ASN A 24 12.76 -3.34 -0.84
N ARG A 25 12.12 -2.75 -1.85
CA ARG A 25 12.71 -1.79 -2.79
C ARG A 25 12.62 -0.34 -2.30
N GLU A 26 12.34 -0.13 -1.02
CA GLU A 26 12.21 1.19 -0.40
C GLU A 26 11.15 2.07 -1.11
N SER A 27 10.06 1.45 -1.60
CA SER A 27 8.95 2.19 -2.18
C SER A 27 8.38 3.21 -1.18
N ASP A 28 8.00 4.38 -1.67
CA ASP A 28 7.37 5.41 -0.83
C ASP A 28 6.02 4.95 -0.28
N ILE A 29 6.00 4.63 1.02
CA ILE A 29 4.81 4.19 1.76
C ILE A 29 3.89 5.34 2.15
N GLU A 30 4.38 6.58 2.08
CA GLU A 30 3.64 7.81 2.40
C GLU A 30 3.11 8.51 1.14
N ALA A 31 3.40 7.97 -0.05
CA ALA A 31 2.89 8.47 -1.31
C ALA A 31 1.37 8.61 -1.25
N LYS A 32 0.83 9.75 -1.69
CA LYS A 32 -0.61 10.02 -1.70
C LYS A 32 -1.16 10.06 -3.11
N THR A 33 -2.31 9.41 -3.32
CA THR A 33 -3.11 9.59 -4.54
C THR A 33 -3.57 11.05 -4.69
N SER A 34 -4.13 11.39 -5.84
CA SER A 34 -4.73 12.72 -6.07
C SER A 34 -5.85 13.05 -5.09
N ASP A 35 -6.48 12.03 -4.50
CA ASP A 35 -7.53 12.16 -3.48
C ASP A 35 -6.97 12.21 -2.04
N GLY A 36 -5.64 12.16 -1.87
CA GLY A 36 -4.98 12.23 -0.57
C GLY A 36 -4.86 10.88 0.16
N TYR A 37 -5.22 9.76 -0.48
CA TYR A 37 -5.10 8.44 0.15
C TYR A 37 -3.66 7.91 0.09
N SER A 38 -3.15 7.40 1.21
CA SER A 38 -1.89 6.64 1.24
C SER A 38 -2.17 5.15 1.06
N PRO A 39 -1.15 4.32 0.79
CA PRO A 39 -1.28 2.88 0.84
C PRO A 39 -1.91 2.38 2.15
N LEU A 40 -1.59 2.99 3.30
CA LEU A 40 -2.17 2.59 4.58
C LEU A 40 -3.66 2.88 4.67
N HIS A 41 -4.15 4.00 4.12
CA HIS A 41 -5.59 4.27 4.02
C HIS A 41 -6.29 3.17 3.22
N LEU A 42 -5.69 2.72 2.12
CA LEU A 42 -6.24 1.62 1.32
C LEU A 42 -6.20 0.30 2.09
N ALA A 43 -5.11 0.00 2.79
CA ALA A 43 -4.98 -1.22 3.60
C ALA A 43 -6.02 -1.30 4.72
N ALA A 44 -6.39 -0.16 5.32
CA ALA A 44 -7.41 -0.09 6.37
C ALA A 44 -8.82 -0.44 5.88
N MET A 45 -9.08 -0.34 4.56
CA MET A 45 -10.35 -0.76 3.96
C MET A 45 -10.44 -2.27 3.73
N HIS A 46 -9.34 -3.01 3.90
CA HIS A 46 -9.32 -4.47 3.77
C HIS A 46 -9.67 -5.17 5.07
N THR A 47 -10.37 -6.29 4.94
CA THR A 47 -10.71 -7.18 6.07
C THR A 47 -9.51 -7.94 6.62
N ASP A 48 -8.46 -8.14 5.81
CA ASP A 48 -7.25 -8.84 6.22
C ASP A 48 -6.22 -7.85 6.81
N PRO A 49 -5.94 -7.90 8.12
CA PRO A 49 -4.99 -6.99 8.77
C PRO A 49 -3.53 -7.26 8.39
N LYS A 50 -3.22 -8.31 7.62
CA LYS A 50 -1.85 -8.59 7.19
C LYS A 50 -1.26 -7.46 6.35
N VAL A 51 -2.04 -6.88 5.44
CA VAL A 51 -1.55 -5.81 4.56
C VAL A 51 -1.18 -4.56 5.38
N SER A 52 -2.06 -4.16 6.30
CA SER A 52 -1.80 -3.03 7.21
C SER A 52 -0.63 -3.32 8.16
N THR A 53 -0.52 -4.56 8.67
CA THR A 53 0.61 -4.98 9.50
C THR A 53 1.94 -4.93 8.75
N MET A 54 1.96 -5.26 7.45
CA MET A 54 3.17 -5.20 6.64
C MET A 54 3.63 -3.76 6.41
N LEU A 55 2.70 -2.85 6.12
CA LEU A 55 3.01 -1.43 5.96
C LEU A 55 3.50 -0.79 7.27
N LEU A 56 2.96 -1.20 8.43
CA LEU A 56 3.36 -0.69 9.74
C LEU A 56 4.72 -1.20 10.25
N LYS A 57 5.27 -2.25 9.65
CA LYS A 57 6.55 -2.87 10.05
C LYS A 57 7.77 -2.28 9.33
N LYS A 58 7.55 -1.33 8.43
CA LYS A 58 8.59 -0.60 7.68
C LYS A 58 8.60 0.85 8.12
#